data_AF-A0A9X7NMJ4-F1
#
_entry.id   AF-A0A9X7NMJ4-F1
#
_cell.length_a   1.000
_cell.length_b   1.000
_cell.length_c   1.000
_cell.angle_alpha   90.00
_cell.angle_beta   90.00
_cell.angle_gamma   90.00
#
_symmetry.space_group_name_H-M   'P 1'
#
loop_
_entity.id
_entity.type
_entity.pdbx_description
1 polymer ?
#
loop_
_entity_poly.entity_id
_entity_poly.type
_entity_poly.pdbx_seq_one_letter_code
_entity_poly.pdbx_strand_id
1 'polypeptide(L)'
;MEKLAGALERVNSVLGNTLCWAALLMLLLQFTIVLLRYVFGYSFIFLDEGVLYFHAAIFMLGAGYTFLVNAHVRVDIFYARNSERAQAWVDIFGHLFLLTPALVVLIWFSWPSVRGSWAILEGPISVGGIPASFLLKSLIPAYCVLLLIQGVAAFIRDVQKLKGVSA
;
A
#
# COMPACT_ATOMS: atom_id res chain seq x y z
N MET A 1 -21.56 10.68 8.50
CA MET A 1 -20.23 10.12 8.83
C MET A 1 -20.07 8.70 8.29
N GLU A 2 -21.04 7.80 8.48
CA GLU A 2 -20.97 6.43 7.95
C GLU A 2 -20.83 6.33 6.44
N LYS A 3 -21.62 7.08 5.68
CA LYS A 3 -21.51 7.11 4.21
C LYS A 3 -20.12 7.55 3.72
N LEU A 4 -19.46 8.46 4.47
CA LEU A 4 -18.12 8.92 4.15
C LEU A 4 -17.07 7.84 4.47
N ALA A 5 -17.14 7.24 5.67
CA ALA A 5 -16.25 6.14 6.05
C ALA A 5 -16.36 4.98 5.04
N GLY A 6 -17.59 4.55 4.72
CA GLY A 6 -17.82 3.50 3.73
C GLY A 6 -17.34 3.85 2.32
N ALA A 7 -17.41 5.12 1.90
CA ALA A 7 -16.86 5.54 0.62
C ALA A 7 -15.32 5.45 0.58
N LEU A 8 -14.65 5.82 1.66
CA LEU A 8 -13.19 5.71 1.79
C LEU A 8 -12.74 4.23 1.85
N GLU A 9 -13.43 3.41 2.64
CA GLU A 9 -13.19 1.95 2.73
C GLU A 9 -13.38 1.26 1.37
N ARG A 10 -14.32 1.73 0.55
CA ARG A 10 -14.57 1.19 -0.80
C ARG A 10 -13.39 1.38 -1.74
N VAL A 11 -12.65 2.49 -1.63
CA VAL A 11 -11.44 2.73 -2.44
C VAL A 11 -10.43 1.60 -2.21
N ASN A 12 -10.10 1.35 -0.94
CA ASN A 12 -9.14 0.30 -0.57
C ASN A 12 -9.68 -1.11 -0.86
N SER A 13 -10.98 -1.34 -0.68
CA SER A 13 -11.62 -2.62 -1.00
C SER A 13 -11.52 -2.97 -2.49
N VAL A 14 -11.83 -2.02 -3.38
CA VAL A 14 -11.76 -2.23 -4.83
C VAL A 14 -10.32 -2.43 -5.28
N LEU A 15 -9.39 -1.63 -4.75
CA LEU A 15 -7.97 -1.78 -5.04
C LEU A 15 -7.44 -3.14 -4.59
N GLY A 16 -7.70 -3.55 -3.34
CA GLY A 16 -7.30 -4.85 -2.81
C GLY A 16 -7.80 -6.02 -3.65
N ASN A 17 -9.08 -6.00 -4.03
CA ASN A 17 -9.66 -7.04 -4.89
C ASN A 17 -9.04 -7.07 -6.29
N THR A 18 -8.73 -5.90 -6.85
CA THR A 18 -8.07 -5.81 -8.17
C THR A 18 -6.62 -6.30 -8.11
N LEU A 19 -5.89 -6.01 -7.03
CA LEU A 19 -4.50 -6.41 -6.84
C LEU A 19 -4.31 -7.92 -6.69
N CYS A 20 -5.36 -8.67 -6.30
CA CYS A 20 -5.31 -10.13 -6.30
C CYS A 20 -4.95 -10.69 -7.70
N TRP A 21 -5.48 -10.08 -8.76
CA TRP A 21 -5.15 -10.45 -10.13
C TRP A 21 -3.70 -10.10 -10.50
N ALA A 22 -3.16 -9.00 -9.96
CA ALA A 22 -1.76 -8.65 -10.15
C ALA A 22 -0.81 -9.70 -9.53
N ALA A 23 -1.18 -10.29 -8.39
CA ALA A 23 -0.42 -11.38 -7.79
C ALA A 23 -0.42 -12.64 -8.67
N LEU A 24 -1.56 -12.98 -9.27
CA LEU A 24 -1.64 -14.08 -10.22
C LEU A 24 -0.76 -13.83 -11.47
N LEU A 25 -0.81 -12.61 -12.02
CA LEU A 25 0.04 -12.22 -13.15
C LEU A 25 1.53 -12.27 -12.79
N MET A 26 1.91 -11.83 -11.59
CA MET A 26 3.29 -11.93 -11.10
C MET A 26 3.76 -13.38 -11.03
N LEU A 27 2.91 -14.28 -10.54
CA LEU A 27 3.22 -15.72 -10.48
C LEU A 27 3.42 -16.31 -11.88
N LEU A 28 2.53 -16.00 -12.83
CA LEU A 28 2.65 -16.47 -14.21
C LEU A 28 3.91 -15.92 -14.89
N LEU A 29 4.25 -14.65 -14.61
CA LEU A 29 5.47 -14.03 -15.10
C LEU A 29 6.71 -14.73 -14.53
N GLN A 30 6.76 -14.95 -13.21
CA GLN A 30 7.86 -15.67 -12.56
C GLN A 30 8.01 -17.09 -13.10
N PHE A 31 6.90 -17.80 -13.30
CA PHE A 31 6.90 -19.14 -13.89
C PHE A 31 7.46 -19.13 -15.32
N THR A 32 7.06 -18.15 -16.13
CA THR A 32 7.57 -17.97 -17.49
C THR A 32 9.08 -17.71 -17.50
N ILE A 33 9.58 -16.88 -16.58
CA ILE A 33 11.02 -16.60 -16.44
C ILE A 33 11.79 -17.89 -16.13
N VAL A 34 11.29 -18.71 -15.21
CA VAL A 34 11.92 -20.00 -14.85
C VAL A 34 11.98 -20.92 -16.07
N LEU A 35 10.91 -21.03 -16.86
CA LEU A 35 10.93 -21.83 -18.08
C LEU A 35 11.93 -21.28 -19.10
N LEU A 36 11.88 -19.98 -19.40
CA LEU A 36 12.81 -19.34 -20.34
C LEU A 36 14.26 -19.55 -19.94
N ARG A 37 14.58 -19.38 -18.65
CA ARG A 37 15.94 -19.46 -18.13
C ARG A 37 16.48 -20.89 -18.12
N TYR A 38 15.72 -21.83 -17.58
CA TYR A 38 16.23 -23.18 -17.32
C TYR A 38 15.95 -24.19 -18.44
N VAL A 39 14.89 -24.00 -19.23
CA VAL A 39 14.56 -24.89 -20.34
C VAL A 39 15.14 -24.37 -21.65
N PHE A 40 15.01 -23.07 -21.91
CA PHE A 40 15.40 -22.47 -23.19
C PHE A 40 16.72 -21.70 -23.15
N GLY A 41 17.29 -21.46 -21.96
CA GLY A 41 18.56 -20.74 -21.79
C GLY A 41 18.48 -19.22 -22.06
N TYR A 42 17.29 -18.64 -22.16
CA TYR A 42 17.09 -17.20 -22.37
C TYR A 42 16.91 -16.46 -21.04
N SER A 43 17.48 -15.26 -20.92
CA SER A 43 17.25 -14.37 -19.78
C SER A 43 16.95 -12.96 -20.26
N PHE A 44 15.83 -12.40 -19.80
CA PHE A 44 15.38 -11.06 -20.16
C PHE A 44 15.23 -10.22 -18.89
N ILE A 45 16.10 -9.22 -18.73
CA ILE A 45 16.10 -8.31 -17.58
C ILE A 45 14.76 -7.57 -17.46
N PHE A 46 14.13 -7.26 -18.59
CA PHE A 46 12.78 -6.69 -18.62
C PHE A 46 11.74 -7.54 -17.87
N LEU A 47 11.79 -8.87 -17.99
CA LEU A 47 10.85 -9.76 -17.30
C LEU A 47 11.17 -9.85 -15.80
N ASP A 48 12.46 -9.94 -15.46
CA ASP A 48 12.92 -9.94 -14.07
C ASP A 48 12.48 -8.64 -13.34
N GLU A 49 12.63 -7.47 -13.99
CA GLU A 49 12.10 -6.20 -13.47
C GLU A 49 10.57 -6.17 -13.45
N GLY A 50 9.88 -6.83 -14.37
CA GLY A 50 8.43 -6.94 -14.34
C GLY A 50 7.92 -7.57 -13.03
N VAL A 51 8.61 -8.60 -12.53
CA VAL A 51 8.29 -9.20 -11.22
C VAL A 51 8.48 -8.20 -10.09
N LEU A 52 9.58 -7.43 -10.12
CA LEU A 52 9.82 -6.35 -9.15
C LEU A 52 8.69 -5.30 -9.16
N TYR A 53 8.24 -4.89 -10.34
CA TYR A 53 7.17 -3.90 -10.50
C TYR A 53 5.85 -4.41 -9.95
N PHE A 54 5.47 -5.64 -10.28
CA PHE A 54 4.27 -6.26 -9.73
C PHE A 54 4.36 -6.41 -8.21
N HIS A 55 5.49 -6.91 -7.70
CA HIS A 55 5.70 -7.07 -6.27
C HIS A 55 5.55 -5.73 -5.52
N ALA A 56 6.25 -4.70 -6.00
CA ALA A 56 6.18 -3.36 -5.41
C ALA A 56 4.75 -2.80 -5.48
N ALA A 57 4.05 -2.96 -6.60
CA ALA A 57 2.67 -2.48 -6.75
C ALA A 57 1.72 -3.20 -5.78
N ILE A 58 1.81 -4.52 -5.65
CA ILE A 58 0.98 -5.30 -4.72
C ILE A 58 1.23 -4.85 -3.28
N PHE A 59 2.50 -4.72 -2.88
CA PHE A 59 2.84 -4.33 -1.52
C PHE A 59 2.43 -2.90 -1.19
N MET A 60 2.75 -1.95 -2.08
CA MET A 60 2.51 -0.53 -1.84
C MET A 60 1.03 -0.16 -1.97
N LEU A 61 0.34 -0.67 -2.98
CA LEU A 61 -1.07 -0.35 -3.20
C LEU A 61 -2.00 -1.22 -2.34
N GLY A 62 -1.55 -2.39 -1.88
CA GLY A 62 -2.32 -3.28 -1.02
C GLY A 62 -2.33 -2.89 0.46
N ALA A 63 -1.43 -1.99 0.89
CA ALA A 63 -1.30 -1.62 2.31
C ALA A 63 -2.58 -0.99 2.90
N GLY A 64 -3.29 -0.17 2.14
CA GLY A 64 -4.59 0.38 2.57
C GLY A 64 -5.64 -0.71 2.80
N TYR A 65 -5.65 -1.75 1.97
CA TYR A 65 -6.55 -2.89 2.12
C TYR A 65 -6.18 -3.77 3.32
N THR A 66 -4.89 -4.05 3.54
CA THR A 66 -4.46 -4.81 4.72
C THR A 66 -4.79 -4.06 6.01
N PHE A 67 -4.71 -2.72 5.99
CA PHE A 67 -5.14 -1.90 7.12
C PHE A 67 -6.66 -1.96 7.33
N LEU A 68 -7.46 -1.92 6.26
CA LEU A 68 -8.92 -2.09 6.34
C LEU A 68 -9.34 -3.38 7.04
N VAL A 69 -8.68 -4.50 6.76
CA VAL A 69 -8.99 -5.81 7.35
C VAL A 69 -8.25 -6.10 8.66
N ASN A 70 -7.61 -5.07 9.26
CA ASN A 70 -6.79 -5.20 10.48
C ASN A 70 -5.62 -6.21 10.37
N ALA A 71 -5.13 -6.46 9.17
CA ALA A 71 -3.96 -7.32 8.92
C ALA A 71 -2.67 -6.53 8.69
N HIS A 72 -2.72 -5.20 8.71
CA HIS A 72 -1.53 -4.36 8.72
C HIS A 72 -0.81 -4.49 10.07
N VAL A 73 0.52 -4.43 10.08
CA VAL A 73 1.33 -4.70 11.28
C VAL A 73 0.95 -3.70 12.38
N ARG A 74 0.37 -4.23 13.46
CA ARG A 74 0.02 -3.49 14.67
C ARG A 74 0.84 -4.04 15.85
N VAL A 75 1.24 -3.15 16.76
CA VAL A 75 1.91 -3.55 18.00
C VAL A 75 0.84 -3.74 19.07
N ASP A 76 0.24 -4.93 19.11
CA ASP A 76 -0.95 -5.22 19.94
C ASP A 76 -0.61 -5.71 21.37
N ILE A 77 0.55 -5.35 21.93
CA ILE A 77 1.01 -5.86 23.24
C ILE A 77 0.08 -5.45 24.39
N PHE A 78 -0.50 -4.24 24.31
CA PHE A 78 -1.41 -3.69 25.33
C PHE A 78 -2.88 -3.65 24.88
N TYR A 79 -3.18 -4.17 23.69
CA TYR A 79 -4.45 -3.94 23.02
C TYR A 79 -5.52 -4.99 23.38
N ALA A 80 -5.10 -6.25 23.50
CA ALA A 80 -5.99 -7.41 23.64
C ALA A 80 -6.76 -7.49 24.99
N ARG A 81 -6.34 -6.77 26.03
CA ARG A 81 -6.95 -6.81 27.37
C ARG A 81 -7.79 -5.58 27.74
N ASN A 82 -7.88 -4.60 26.85
CA ASN A 82 -8.53 -3.32 27.12
C ASN A 82 -10.01 -3.31 26.67
N SER A 83 -10.81 -2.44 27.28
CA SER A 83 -12.20 -2.20 26.84
C SER A 83 -12.25 -1.56 25.46
N GLU A 84 -13.35 -1.76 24.72
CA GLU A 84 -13.54 -1.21 23.37
C GLU A 84 -13.31 0.32 23.29
N ARG A 85 -13.65 1.04 24.36
CA ARG A 85 -13.39 2.48 24.45
C ARG A 85 -11.91 2.82 24.61
N ALA A 86 -11.17 2.05 25.41
CA ALA A 86 -9.74 2.27 25.57
C ALA A 86 -8.99 1.92 24.27
N GLN A 87 -9.42 0.85 23.58
CA GLN A 87 -8.93 0.48 22.25
C GLN A 87 -9.13 1.61 21.22
N ALA A 88 -10.34 2.17 21.14
CA ALA A 88 -10.64 3.29 20.24
C ALA A 88 -9.78 4.54 20.51
N TRP A 89 -9.49 4.86 21.78
CA TRP A 89 -8.58 5.96 22.11
C TRP A 89 -7.14 5.71 21.68
N VAL A 90 -6.64 4.49 21.86
CA VAL A 90 -5.29 4.09 21.43
C VAL A 90 -5.18 4.17 19.90
N ASP A 91 -6.19 3.71 19.16
CA ASP A 91 -6.20 3.77 17.69
C ASP A 91 -6.23 5.20 17.19
N ILE A 92 -7.10 6.05 17.76
CA ILE A 92 -7.14 7.47 17.41
C ILE A 92 -5.78 8.13 17.63
N PHE A 93 -5.15 7.88 18.78
CA PHE A 93 -3.83 8.43 19.07
C PHE A 93 -2.76 7.90 18.11
N GLY A 94 -2.74 6.59 17.86
CA GLY A 94 -1.80 5.96 16.93
C GLY A 94 -1.96 6.49 15.51
N HIS A 95 -3.19 6.65 15.03
CA HIS A 95 -3.44 7.19 13.69
C HIS A 95 -3.01 8.66 13.57
N LEU A 96 -3.31 9.49 14.59
CA LEU A 96 -3.06 10.93 14.51
C LEU A 96 -1.60 11.31 14.77
N PHE A 97 -0.94 10.66 15.73
CA PHE A 97 0.41 11.04 16.18
C PHE A 97 1.53 10.15 15.66
N LEU A 98 1.23 8.92 15.24
CA LEU A 98 2.26 8.00 14.73
C LEU A 98 2.11 7.80 13.22
N LEU A 99 0.95 7.31 12.77
CA LEU A 99 0.72 6.99 11.36
C LEU A 99 0.75 8.25 10.48
N THR A 100 -0.09 9.25 10.77
CA THR A 100 -0.25 10.43 9.92
C THR A 100 1.06 11.22 9.77
N PRO A 101 1.80 11.56 10.85
CA PRO A 101 3.03 12.32 10.72
C PRO A 101 4.11 11.53 9.98
N ALA A 102 4.23 10.22 10.23
CA ALA A 102 5.17 9.37 9.52
C ALA A 102 4.90 9.34 8.01
N LEU A 103 3.64 9.18 7.61
CA LEU A 103 3.25 9.18 6.19
C LEU A 103 3.45 10.55 5.52
N VAL A 104 3.17 11.64 6.22
CA VAL A 104 3.42 13.00 5.72
C VAL A 104 4.91 13.25 5.51
N VAL A 105 5.75 12.86 6.47
CA VAL A 105 7.22 12.93 6.36
C VAL A 105 7.70 12.10 5.16
N LEU A 106 7.16 10.89 4.99
CA LEU A 106 7.53 10.01 3.89
C LEU A 106 7.19 10.61 2.52
N ILE A 107 6.00 11.21 2.38
CA ILE A 107 5.62 11.97 1.19
C ILE A 107 6.59 13.14 0.97
N TRP A 108 6.86 13.93 2.01
CA TRP A 108 7.72 15.11 1.91
C TRP A 108 9.12 14.78 1.38
N PHE A 109 9.74 13.72 1.90
CA PHE A 109 11.08 13.30 1.48
C PHE A 109 11.10 12.57 0.13
N SER A 110 10.05 11.82 -0.21
CA SER A 110 9.98 11.11 -1.50
C SER A 110 9.63 12.03 -2.66
N TRP A 111 8.87 13.11 -2.42
CA TRP A 111 8.30 13.95 -3.48
C TRP A 111 9.31 14.59 -4.44
N PRO A 112 10.45 15.16 -3.99
CA PRO A 112 11.46 15.71 -4.89
C PRO A 112 12.02 14.65 -5.84
N SER A 113 12.25 13.43 -5.34
CA SER A 113 12.73 12.31 -6.15
C SER A 113 11.70 11.91 -7.20
N VAL A 114 10.44 11.69 -6.79
CA VAL A 114 9.35 11.33 -7.70
C VAL A 114 9.19 12.39 -8.79
N ARG A 115 9.07 13.67 -8.42
CA ARG A 115 8.89 14.77 -9.37
C ARG A 115 10.05 14.86 -10.36
N GLY A 116 11.30 14.71 -9.88
CA GLY A 116 12.49 14.69 -10.74
C GLY A 116 12.43 13.56 -11.76
N SER A 117 12.07 12.35 -11.31
CA SER A 117 11.94 11.17 -12.16
C SER A 117 10.90 11.32 -13.27
N TRP A 118 9.75 11.94 -12.97
CA TRP A 118 8.72 12.22 -13.97
C TRP A 118 9.15 13.27 -14.98
N ALA A 119 9.88 14.31 -14.54
CA ALA A 119 10.31 15.40 -15.42
C ALA A 119 11.26 14.93 -16.54
N ILE A 120 12.04 13.87 -16.27
CA ILE A 120 12.99 13.31 -17.24
C ILE A 120 12.54 11.99 -17.85
N LEU A 121 11.34 11.50 -17.50
CA LEU A 121 10.86 10.15 -17.83
C LEU A 121 11.95 9.11 -17.56
N GLU A 122 12.37 9.02 -16.30
CA GLU A 122 13.54 8.25 -15.88
C GLU A 122 13.49 6.81 -16.42
N GLY A 123 14.61 6.41 -17.02
CA GLY A 123 14.78 5.14 -17.70
C GLY A 123 14.82 3.93 -16.76
N PRO A 124 15.30 2.78 -17.24
CA PRO A 124 15.26 1.54 -16.49
C PRO A 124 16.27 1.51 -15.33
N ILE A 125 15.97 0.70 -14.32
CA ILE A 125 16.85 0.51 -13.16
C ILE A 125 18.12 -0.24 -13.59
N SER A 126 17.95 -1.23 -14.45
CA SER A 126 19.01 -2.06 -14.99
C SER A 126 19.11 -1.89 -16.51
N VAL A 127 20.30 -2.13 -17.07
CA VAL A 127 20.49 -2.13 -18.53
C VAL A 127 19.59 -3.19 -19.17
N GLY A 128 18.68 -2.77 -20.06
CA GLY A 128 17.69 -3.67 -20.67
C GLY A 128 16.43 -3.92 -19.83
N GLY A 129 16.22 -3.15 -18.75
CA GLY A 129 15.03 -3.18 -17.91
C GLY A 129 13.84 -2.37 -18.45
N ILE A 130 12.83 -2.16 -17.60
CA ILE A 130 11.61 -1.42 -17.93
C ILE A 130 11.90 0.09 -17.88
N PRO A 131 11.75 0.86 -18.98
CA PRO A 131 12.06 2.29 -19.03
C PRO A 131 10.94 3.15 -18.39
N ALA A 132 10.55 2.81 -17.17
CA ALA A 132 9.48 3.48 -16.43
C ALA A 132 9.73 3.48 -14.92
N SER A 133 10.96 3.75 -14.48
CA SER A 133 11.31 3.76 -13.05
C SER A 133 10.56 4.85 -12.27
N PHE A 134 10.14 5.92 -12.96
CA PHE A 134 9.27 6.96 -12.41
C PHE A 134 7.92 6.42 -11.91
N LEU A 135 7.36 5.37 -12.53
CA LEU A 135 6.14 4.71 -12.05
C LEU A 135 6.40 3.96 -10.73
N LEU A 136 7.54 3.28 -10.63
CA LEU A 136 7.92 2.56 -9.42
C LEU A 136 8.09 3.51 -8.24
N LYS A 137 8.73 4.67 -8.46
CA LYS A 137 8.89 5.72 -7.43
C LYS A 137 7.56 6.33 -7.01
N SER A 138 6.61 6.49 -7.94
CA SER A 138 5.24 6.96 -7.63
C SER A 138 4.45 6.04 -6.70
N LEU A 139 4.83 4.76 -6.57
CA LEU A 139 4.16 3.86 -5.64
C LEU A 139 4.34 4.29 -4.19
N ILE A 140 5.43 4.99 -3.87
CA ILE A 140 5.73 5.49 -2.52
C ILE A 140 4.67 6.50 -2.04
N PRO A 141 4.42 7.63 -2.73
CA PRO A 141 3.36 8.54 -2.34
C PRO A 141 1.97 7.90 -2.46
N ALA A 142 1.75 7.00 -3.43
CA ALA A 142 0.48 6.28 -3.55
C ALA A 142 0.18 5.43 -2.30
N TYR A 143 1.17 4.68 -1.80
CA TYR A 143 1.10 3.94 -0.54
C TYR A 143 0.67 4.84 0.62
N CYS A 144 1.33 6.00 0.77
CA CYS A 144 1.01 6.94 1.85
C CYS A 144 -0.41 7.48 1.74
N VAL A 145 -0.84 7.87 0.54
CA VAL A 145 -2.20 8.39 0.30
C VAL A 145 -3.26 7.34 0.62
N LEU A 146 -3.07 6.09 0.19
CA LEU A 146 -4.03 5.00 0.46
C LEU A 146 -4.15 4.68 1.96
N LEU A 147 -3.03 4.67 2.68
CA LEU A 147 -3.03 4.51 4.13
C LEU A 147 -3.65 5.70 4.87
N LEU A 148 -3.43 6.93 4.40
CA LEU A 148 -4.08 8.11 4.97
C LEU A 148 -5.60 8.08 4.75
N ILE A 149 -6.05 7.70 3.55
CA ILE A 149 -7.47 7.48 3.24
C ILE A 149 -8.07 6.44 4.20
N GLN A 150 -7.38 5.32 4.40
CA GLN A 150 -7.84 4.28 5.32
C GLN A 150 -7.80 4.75 6.79
N GLY A 151 -6.77 5.49 7.19
CA GLY A 151 -6.62 6.04 8.53
C GLY A 151 -7.72 7.03 8.88
N VAL A 152 -8.16 7.85 7.92
CA VAL A 152 -9.32 8.73 8.11
C VAL A 152 -10.61 7.91 8.28
N ALA A 153 -10.80 6.85 7.49
CA ALA A 153 -11.96 5.97 7.65
C ALA A 153 -11.96 5.30 9.04
N ALA A 154 -10.83 4.74 9.46
CA ALA A 154 -10.65 4.13 10.78
C ALA A 154 -10.91 5.13 11.91
N PHE A 155 -10.35 6.34 11.83
CA PHE A 155 -10.58 7.41 12.79
C PHE A 155 -12.08 7.75 12.92
N ILE A 156 -12.82 7.84 11.81
CA ILE A 156 -14.26 8.09 11.84
C ILE A 156 -14.99 6.95 12.59
N ARG A 157 -14.63 5.70 12.33
CA ARG A 157 -15.21 4.53 13.01
C ARG A 157 -14.89 4.52 14.51
N ASP A 158 -13.68 4.86 14.91
CA ASP A 158 -13.30 4.90 16.32
C ASP A 158 -14.00 6.02 17.09
N VAL A 159 -14.20 7.19 16.46
CA VAL A 159 -15.02 8.26 17.02
C VAL A 159 -16.48 7.82 17.21
N GLN A 160 -17.02 6.99 16.31
CA GLN A 160 -18.37 6.43 16.45
C GLN A 160 -18.45 5.44 17.62
N LYS A 161 -17.48 4.53 17.75
CA LYS A 161 -17.36 3.62 18.90
C LYS A 161 -17.37 4.37 20.23
N LEU A 162 -16.62 5.48 20.33
CA LEU A 162 -16.57 6.31 21.55
C LEU A 162 -17.92 6.95 21.89
N LYS A 163 -18.67 7.40 20.86
CA LYS A 163 -20.01 7.99 21.01
C LYS A 163 -21.09 6.99 21.39
N GLY A 164 -20.78 5.69 21.45
CA GLY A 164 -21.75 4.64 21.77
C GLY A 164 -22.80 4.43 20.68
N VAL A 165 -22.58 5.03 19.50
CA VAL A 165 -23.32 4.68 18.29
C VAL A 165 -22.68 3.40 17.79
N SER A 166 -23.21 2.26 18.25
CA SER A 166 -22.80 0.96 17.73
C SER A 166 -22.87 1.00 16.21
N ALA A 167 -21.78 0.55 15.58
CA ALA A 167 -21.67 0.37 14.15
C ALA A 167 -22.71 -0.63 13.61
#